data_AF-A0A9D6CLB5-F1
#
_entry.id   AF-A0A9D6CLB5-F1
#
_cell.length_a   1.000
_cell.length_b   1.000
_cell.length_c   1.000
_cell.angle_alpha   90.00
_cell.angle_beta   90.00
_cell.angle_gamma   90.00
#
_symmetry.space_group_name_H-M   'P 1'
#
loop_
_entity.id
_entity.type
_entity.pdbx_description
1 polymer ?
#
loop_
_entity_poly.entity_id
_entity_poly.type
_entity_poly.pdbx_seq_one_letter_code
_entity_poly.pdbx_strand_id
1 'polypeptide(L)'
;MIVFDEVFASNAKDRNYDSDADGRRVRKWHPSSGALTVMVYDAFGRLAAEYSNEASGGPTGLLYRFDDHLGSTRMVMRGSTVEARYDYLPFGERIGSGVNGRSSLYGSTGSMVISGQDTVV
;
A
#
# COMPACT_ATOMS: atom_id res chain seq x y z
N MET A 1 -17.50 14.00 -25.52
CA MET A 1 -18.82 13.43 -25.22
C MET A 1 -18.62 12.38 -24.16
N ILE A 2 -18.90 12.72 -22.90
CA ILE A 2 -18.80 11.79 -21.77
C ILE A 2 -20.19 11.20 -21.59
N VAL A 3 -20.32 9.90 -21.79
CA VAL A 3 -21.55 9.16 -21.45
C VAL A 3 -21.30 8.55 -20.09
N PHE A 4 -22.10 8.94 -19.10
CA PHE A 4 -22.21 8.20 -17.84
C PHE A 4 -23.30 7.17 -18.01
N ASP A 5 -22.99 5.90 -17.77
CA ASP A 5 -23.99 4.85 -17.67
C ASP A 5 -23.89 4.16 -16.29
N GLU A 6 -25.07 3.99 -15.72
CA GLU A 6 -25.55 3.26 -14.52
C GLU A 6 -24.68 3.13 -13.25
N VAL A 7 -25.27 3.61 -12.15
CA VAL A 7 -24.88 3.34 -10.77
C VAL A 7 -25.19 1.88 -10.42
N PHE A 8 -24.23 0.99 -10.63
CA PHE A 8 -24.17 -0.27 -9.89
C PHE A 8 -23.42 0.00 -8.59
N ALA A 9 -24.12 -0.07 -7.45
CA ALA A 9 -23.47 -0.09 -6.14
C ALA A 9 -22.69 -1.41 -6.00
N SER A 10 -21.55 -1.48 -6.69
CA SER A 10 -20.55 -2.50 -6.44
C SER A 10 -19.82 -2.09 -5.17
N ASN A 11 -19.35 -3.07 -4.40
CA ASN A 11 -18.32 -2.86 -3.39
C ASN A 11 -16.97 -2.51 -4.06
N ALA A 12 -17.01 -1.78 -5.18
CA ALA A 12 -15.84 -1.22 -5.82
C ALA A 12 -15.23 -0.27 -4.81
N LYS A 13 -13.99 -0.55 -4.42
CA LYS A 13 -13.12 0.53 -4.03
C LYS A 13 -13.00 1.41 -5.28
N ASP A 14 -13.79 2.48 -5.35
CA ASP A 14 -13.72 3.52 -6.38
C ASP A 14 -12.28 4.03 -6.45
N ARG A 15 -11.45 3.41 -7.28
CA ARG A 15 -10.02 3.70 -7.37
C ARG A 15 -9.64 3.83 -8.81
N ASN A 16 -9.23 5.03 -9.16
CA ASN A 16 -8.71 5.38 -10.46
C ASN A 16 -7.20 5.57 -10.36
N TYR A 17 -6.51 5.31 -11.47
CA TYR A 17 -5.08 5.41 -11.56
C TYR A 17 -4.69 6.15 -12.83
N ASP A 18 -3.75 7.08 -12.71
CA ASP A 18 -3.11 7.72 -13.86
C ASP A 18 -1.65 7.25 -13.94
N SER A 19 -1.16 7.05 -15.15
CA SER A 19 0.23 6.65 -15.41
C SER A 19 0.95 7.68 -16.29
N ASP A 20 2.28 7.72 -16.19
CA ASP A 20 3.13 8.44 -17.14
C ASP A 20 3.30 7.68 -18.46
N ALA A 21 4.03 8.28 -19.41
CA ALA A 21 4.30 7.68 -20.71
C ALA A 21 5.19 6.42 -20.63
N ASP A 22 5.92 6.23 -19.54
CA ASP A 22 6.73 5.04 -19.27
C ASP A 22 5.93 3.93 -18.57
N GLY A 23 4.62 4.15 -18.35
CA GLY A 23 3.72 3.20 -17.71
C GLY A 23 3.83 3.18 -16.18
N ARG A 24 4.60 4.07 -15.56
CA ARG A 24 4.66 4.17 -14.09
C ARG A 24 3.43 4.92 -13.58
N ARG A 25 2.89 4.46 -12.46
CA ARG A 25 1.71 5.06 -11.85
C ARG A 25 2.09 6.40 -11.21
N VAL A 26 1.48 7.50 -11.61
CA VAL A 26 1.73 8.84 -11.05
C VAL A 26 0.63 9.32 -10.11
N ARG A 27 -0.57 8.73 -10.23
CA ARG A 27 -1.71 9.08 -9.39
C ARG A 27 -2.55 7.87 -9.03
N LYS A 28 -3.06 7.86 -7.81
CA LYS A 28 -4.20 7.06 -7.36
C LYS A 28 -5.23 8.01 -6.78
N TRP A 29 -6.50 7.88 -7.17
CA TRP A 29 -7.53 8.75 -6.63
C TRP A 29 -8.89 8.06 -6.52
N HIS A 30 -9.68 8.51 -5.55
CA HIS A 30 -11.03 8.03 -5.29
C HIS A 30 -12.02 9.16 -5.63
N PRO A 31 -12.77 9.08 -6.74
CA PRO A 31 -13.69 10.15 -7.15
C PRO A 31 -14.73 10.52 -6.10
N SER A 32 -15.23 9.51 -5.37
CA SER A 32 -16.31 9.65 -4.40
C SER A 32 -15.87 10.27 -3.07
N SER A 33 -14.64 9.99 -2.60
CA SER A 33 -14.11 10.57 -1.36
C SER A 33 -13.18 11.76 -1.55
N GLY A 34 -12.67 11.98 -2.77
CA GLY A 34 -11.61 12.96 -3.02
C GLY A 34 -10.22 12.53 -2.52
N ALA A 35 -10.08 11.29 -2.04
CA ALA A 35 -8.79 10.72 -1.63
C ALA A 35 -7.83 10.72 -2.83
N LEU A 36 -6.61 11.19 -2.64
CA LEU A 36 -5.61 11.38 -3.67
C LEU A 36 -4.25 10.99 -3.12
N THR A 37 -3.53 10.16 -3.86
CA THR A 37 -2.10 9.89 -3.67
C THR A 37 -1.35 10.21 -4.95
N VAL A 38 -0.30 11.01 -4.84
CA VAL A 38 0.61 11.37 -5.94
C VAL A 38 1.96 10.70 -5.70
N MET A 39 2.48 10.06 -6.74
CA MET A 39 3.76 9.36 -6.73
C MET A 39 4.80 10.17 -7.49
N VAL A 40 5.91 10.49 -6.83
CA VAL A 40 7.01 11.29 -7.39
C VAL A 40 8.21 10.37 -7.59
N TYR A 41 8.75 10.36 -8.80
CA TYR A 41 9.89 9.52 -9.18
C TYR A 41 11.17 10.35 -9.29
N ASP A 42 12.31 9.75 -8.90
CA ASP A 42 13.62 10.34 -9.11
C ASP A 42 14.06 10.29 -10.58
N ALA A 43 15.19 10.91 -10.90
CA ALA A 43 15.74 10.92 -12.26
C ALA A 43 16.11 9.52 -12.81
N PHE A 44 16.18 8.51 -11.94
CA PHE A 44 16.42 7.11 -12.31
C PHE A 44 15.12 6.29 -12.41
N GLY A 45 13.95 6.91 -12.25
CA GLY A 45 12.65 6.27 -12.33
C GLY A 45 12.25 5.47 -11.09
N ARG A 46 12.90 5.70 -9.94
CA ARG A 46 12.54 5.06 -8.65
C ARG A 46 11.57 5.93 -7.87
N LEU A 47 10.64 5.33 -7.13
CA LEU A 47 9.69 6.07 -6.29
C LEU A 47 10.45 6.80 -5.17
N ALA A 48 10.44 8.12 -5.21
CA ALA A 48 11.13 8.99 -4.28
C ALA A 48 10.22 9.48 -3.15
N ALA A 49 8.95 9.72 -3.45
CA ALA A 49 7.96 10.16 -2.48
C ALA A 49 6.53 9.79 -2.87
N GLU A 50 5.69 9.63 -1.86
CA GLU A 50 4.23 9.60 -1.99
C GLU A 50 3.63 10.73 -1.17
N TYR A 51 2.71 11.48 -1.78
CA TYR A 51 1.95 12.52 -1.10
C TYR A 51 0.48 12.15 -1.12
N SER A 52 -0.11 11.98 0.06
CA SER A 52 -1.52 11.66 0.23
C SER A 52 -2.23 12.78 0.98
N ASN A 53 -3.46 13.10 0.59
CA ASN A 53 -4.35 13.94 1.38
C ASN A 53 -5.16 13.13 2.43
N GLU A 54 -5.07 11.81 2.38
CA GLU A 54 -5.63 10.93 3.40
C GLU A 54 -4.74 10.89 4.64
N ALA A 55 -5.36 10.83 5.82
CA ALA A 55 -4.64 10.62 7.06
C ALA A 55 -3.89 9.29 7.03
N SER A 56 -2.58 9.31 7.30
CA SER A 56 -1.83 8.08 7.50
C SER A 56 -2.24 7.46 8.84
N GLY A 57 -2.92 6.32 8.80
CA GLY A 57 -3.21 5.50 9.98
C GLY A 57 -1.99 4.74 10.53
N GLY A 58 -0.83 4.91 9.89
CA GLY A 58 0.41 4.22 10.24
C GLY A 58 1.37 5.07 11.08
N PRO A 59 2.43 4.44 11.61
CA PRO A 59 3.50 5.12 12.32
C PRO A 59 4.21 6.14 11.42
N THR A 60 4.42 7.34 11.93
CA THR A 60 5.21 8.42 11.32
C THR A 60 6.71 8.32 11.64
N GLY A 61 7.54 9.03 10.87
CA GLY A 61 8.99 9.09 11.07
C GLY A 61 9.76 7.99 10.33
N LEU A 62 11.04 7.82 10.66
CA LEU A 62 11.91 6.86 9.99
C LEU A 62 11.56 5.43 10.39
N LEU A 63 11.16 4.64 9.40
CA LEU A 63 10.87 3.22 9.52
C LEU A 63 11.93 2.40 8.79
N TYR A 64 12.34 1.30 9.39
CA TYR A 64 13.28 0.34 8.82
C TYR A 64 12.51 -0.91 8.40
N ARG A 65 12.68 -1.32 7.15
CA ARG A 65 12.01 -2.47 6.56
C ARG A 65 13.00 -3.62 6.42
N PHE A 66 12.56 -4.83 6.75
CA PHE A 66 13.31 -6.06 6.57
C PHE A 66 12.60 -6.92 5.53
N ASP A 67 13.28 -7.14 4.41
CA ASP A 67 12.80 -7.93 3.30
C ASP A 67 13.34 -9.36 3.32
N ASP A 68 12.58 -10.27 2.73
CA ASP A 68 13.06 -11.59 2.41
C ASP A 68 13.76 -11.65 1.05
N HIS A 69 14.26 -12.84 0.73
CA HIS A 69 15.01 -13.10 -0.51
C HIS A 69 14.22 -12.84 -1.80
N LEU A 70 12.88 -12.71 -1.72
CA LEU A 70 12.02 -12.37 -2.86
C LEU A 70 11.60 -10.89 -2.84
N GLY A 71 12.07 -10.10 -1.87
CA GLY A 71 11.73 -8.68 -1.73
C GLY A 71 10.43 -8.41 -0.97
N SER A 72 9.79 -9.43 -0.37
CA SER A 72 8.61 -9.25 0.47
C SER A 72 9.02 -8.77 1.85
N THR A 73 8.36 -7.75 2.40
CA THR A 73 8.71 -7.28 3.75
C THR A 73 8.14 -8.18 4.80
N ARG A 74 8.99 -8.62 5.73
CA ARG A 74 8.62 -9.49 6.86
C ARG A 74 8.57 -8.77 8.19
N MET A 75 9.21 -7.61 8.32
CA MET A 75 9.20 -6.84 9.55
C MET A 75 9.40 -5.35 9.27
N VAL A 76 8.74 -4.51 10.06
CA VAL A 76 8.93 -3.06 10.08
C VAL A 76 9.30 -2.65 11.50
N MET A 77 10.34 -1.85 11.64
CA MET A 77 10.81 -1.32 12.91
C MET A 77 10.86 0.20 12.91
N ARG A 78 10.63 0.79 14.08
CA ARG A 78 10.91 2.18 14.39
C ARG A 78 11.91 2.23 15.55
N GLY A 79 13.14 2.64 15.27
CA GLY A 79 14.23 2.54 16.26
C GLY A 79 14.41 1.09 16.70
N SER A 80 14.22 0.82 18.00
CA SER A 80 14.29 -0.53 18.59
C SER A 80 12.92 -1.22 18.74
N THR A 81 11.83 -0.59 18.29
CA THR A 81 10.47 -1.12 18.42
C THR A 81 10.03 -1.81 17.12
N VAL A 82 9.46 -3.00 17.24
CA VAL A 82 8.80 -3.69 16.12
C VAL A 82 7.39 -3.12 15.95
N GLU A 83 7.14 -2.47 14.82
CA GLU A 83 5.84 -1.88 14.47
C GLU A 83 4.93 -2.91 13.79
N ALA A 84 5.50 -3.78 12.95
CA ALA A 84 4.75 -4.86 12.31
C ALA A 84 5.63 -6.05 11.93
N ARG A 85 4.99 -7.20 11.78
CA ARG A 85 5.53 -8.43 11.17
C ARG A 85 4.60 -8.90 10.07
N TYR A 86 5.12 -9.53 9.04
CA TYR A 86 4.30 -10.09 7.97
C TYR A 86 4.81 -11.45 7.57
N ASP A 87 3.87 -12.39 7.46
CA ASP A 87 4.09 -13.68 6.82
C ASP A 87 3.18 -13.78 5.60
N TYR A 88 3.63 -14.57 4.63
CA TYR A 88 2.97 -14.72 3.34
C TYR A 88 2.80 -16.20 3.00
N LEU A 89 1.68 -16.53 2.38
CA LEU A 89 1.50 -17.76 1.62
C LEU A 89 2.39 -17.74 0.36
N PRO A 90 2.59 -18.88 -0.32
CA PRO A 90 3.50 -18.98 -1.47
C PRO A 90 3.25 -17.98 -2.61
N PHE A 91 2.01 -17.51 -2.76
CA PHE A 91 1.61 -16.54 -3.80
C PHE A 91 1.41 -15.12 -3.26
N GLY A 92 2.03 -14.77 -2.13
CA GLY A 92 2.07 -13.41 -1.62
C GLY A 92 0.84 -12.96 -0.84
N GLU A 93 -0.14 -13.84 -0.60
CA GLU A 93 -1.24 -13.52 0.30
C GLU A 93 -0.73 -13.44 1.74
N ARG A 94 -1.07 -12.37 2.44
CA ARG A 94 -0.65 -12.14 3.83
C ARG A 94 -1.44 -12.98 4.82
N ILE A 95 -0.73 -13.52 5.81
CA ILE A 95 -1.33 -14.23 6.94
C ILE A 95 -1.46 -13.26 8.12
N GLY A 96 -2.69 -12.94 8.49
CA GLY A 96 -2.98 -12.00 9.57
C GLY A 96 -2.79 -12.57 10.99
N SER A 97 -2.95 -11.69 11.97
CA SER A 97 -3.01 -12.03 13.39
C SER A 97 -4.13 -13.04 13.70
N GLY A 98 -3.94 -13.89 14.71
CA GLY A 98 -4.89 -14.92 15.12
C GLY A 98 -4.76 -16.24 14.37
N VAL A 99 -4.01 -16.28 13.25
CA VAL A 99 -3.75 -17.51 12.49
C VAL A 99 -2.47 -18.18 12.99
N ASN A 100 -2.60 -19.44 13.47
CA ASN A 100 -1.47 -20.28 13.90
C ASN A 100 -0.52 -19.56 14.88
N GLY A 101 -1.08 -18.89 15.90
CA GLY A 101 -0.31 -18.23 16.96
C GLY A 101 0.24 -16.84 16.62
N ARG A 102 -0.08 -16.25 15.47
CA ARG A 102 0.35 -14.89 15.10
C ARG A 102 -0.28 -13.84 16.01
N SER A 103 0.56 -13.02 16.65
CA SER A 103 0.14 -11.94 17.54
C SER A 103 -0.40 -10.72 16.78
N SER A 104 -0.81 -9.67 17.51
CA SER A 104 -1.37 -8.44 16.94
C SER A 104 -0.43 -7.70 15.97
N LEU A 105 0.88 -7.87 16.10
CA LEU A 105 1.87 -7.25 15.22
C LEU A 105 1.77 -7.72 13.75
N TYR A 106 1.05 -8.82 13.48
CA TYR A 106 0.83 -9.30 12.11
C TYR A 106 -0.25 -8.52 11.35
N GLY A 107 -1.05 -7.73 12.07
CA GLY A 107 -2.18 -6.97 11.53
C GLY A 107 -3.28 -7.85 10.94
N SER A 108 -4.35 -7.22 10.47
CA SER A 108 -5.36 -7.92 9.65
C SER A 108 -4.80 -8.18 8.24
N THR A 109 -5.36 -9.21 7.58
CA THR A 109 -5.08 -9.48 6.16
C THR A 109 -5.35 -8.21 5.34
N GLY A 110 -4.35 -7.74 4.59
CA GLY A 110 -4.43 -6.53 3.76
C GLY A 110 -4.10 -5.20 4.44
N SER A 111 -3.82 -5.15 5.75
CA SER A 111 -3.38 -3.93 6.44
C SER A 111 -1.86 -3.79 6.48
N MET A 112 -1.28 -2.81 5.77
CA MET A 112 0.17 -2.56 5.79
C MET A 112 0.49 -1.25 6.52
N VAL A 113 1.56 -1.29 7.30
CA VAL A 113 2.04 -0.15 8.12
C VAL A 113 2.78 0.87 7.25
N ILE A 114 3.38 0.43 6.15
CA ILE A 114 4.04 1.29 5.16
C ILE A 114 3.13 1.40 3.93
N SER A 115 2.59 2.60 3.68
CA SER A 115 1.90 2.92 2.41
C SER A 115 2.88 2.83 1.23
N GLY A 116 2.40 2.38 0.07
CA GLY A 116 3.18 2.38 -1.19
C GLY A 116 3.74 1.04 -1.65
N GLN A 117 3.42 -0.06 -0.96
CA GLN A 117 3.86 -1.41 -1.34
C GLN A 117 2.69 -2.33 -1.74
N ASP A 118 1.47 -1.78 -1.77
CA ASP A 118 0.27 -2.41 -2.31
C ASP A 118 0.23 -2.31 -3.86
N THR A 119 1.40 -2.44 -4.48
CA THR A 119 1.51 -2.53 -5.94
C THR A 119 1.69 -4.00 -6.28
N VAL A 120 0.56 -4.64 -6.58
CA VAL A 120 0.51 -5.93 -7.28
C VAL A 120 1.42 -5.80 -8.51
N VAL A 121 2.47 -6.64 -8.55
CA VAL A 121 3.22 -6.96 -9.77
C VAL A 121 2.41 -7.94 -10.59
#